data_AF-X0TQT8-F1
#
_entry.id   AF-X0TQT8-F1
#
_cell.length_a   1.000
_cell.length_b   1.000
_cell.length_c   1.000
_cell.angle_alpha   90.00
_cell.angle_beta   90.00
_cell.angle_gamma   90.00
#
_symmetry.space_group_name_H-M   'P 1'
#
loop_
_entity.id
_entity.type
_entity.pdbx_description
1 polymer ?
#
loop_
_entity_poly.entity_id
_entity_poly.type
_entity_poly.pdbx_seq_one_letter_code
_entity_poly.pdbx_strand_id
1 'polypeptide(L)'
;MSTLDAPPQRPHPKILAIDYYDPCIDVLRRAGYGVAEGSFGRPYKVDASDKLCIVDVGTAKLPGYTESEIVLLNTHQLAATGATPQPPGSGVEAFWMTCKRGKIDPKPLAMFQTSSDFDRIYQNGGIFIVNLTARHEETFDYGSSRSTMLHTLDQDRLSNWGFLGAMARLESQAVFGHEIKFNDEPISRLLASGAGNASYHCTIKPRYTGDYWHSLAVSKYGDDVAGYMANKQNGLVLVLPQMPEFHAAIVRLLEQFIANVAPSIFPHLEGANWMHSPAYELPKVGE
;
A
#
# COMPACT_ATOMS: atom_id res chain seq x y z
N MET A 1 -41.46 -9.92 10.84
CA MET A 1 -40.19 -9.97 10.09
C MET A 1 -39.63 -8.56 10.07
N SER A 2 -38.63 -8.29 10.92
CA SER A 2 -37.99 -6.98 11.01
C SER A 2 -37.09 -6.81 9.78
N THR A 3 -37.31 -5.75 9.01
CA THR A 3 -36.35 -5.24 8.04
C THR A 3 -35.09 -4.86 8.82
N LEU A 4 -34.03 -5.67 8.75
CA LEU A 4 -32.71 -5.25 9.15
C LEU A 4 -32.29 -4.18 8.14
N ASP A 5 -32.37 -2.91 8.57
CA ASP A 5 -31.93 -1.78 7.78
C ASP A 5 -30.47 -2.01 7.35
N ALA A 6 -30.20 -1.85 6.06
CA ALA A 6 -28.84 -1.88 5.53
C ALA A 6 -28.00 -0.81 6.26
N PRO A 7 -26.73 -1.08 6.58
CA PRO A 7 -25.88 -0.13 7.27
C PRO A 7 -25.82 1.19 6.48
N PRO A 8 -25.84 2.35 7.16
CA PRO A 8 -25.77 3.64 6.49
C PRO A 8 -24.46 3.74 5.69
N GLN A 9 -24.60 4.06 4.41
CA GLN A 9 -23.45 4.21 3.51
C GLN A 9 -22.64 5.45 3.90
N ARG A 10 -21.32 5.28 4.05
CA ARG A 10 -20.38 6.33 4.44
C ARG A 10 -19.67 6.84 3.17
N PRO A 11 -19.93 8.08 2.73
CA PRO A 11 -19.28 8.63 1.54
C PRO A 11 -17.79 8.94 1.77
N HIS A 12 -17.39 9.13 3.03
CA HIS A 12 -16.01 9.39 3.45
C HIS A 12 -15.62 8.48 4.63
N PRO A 13 -14.36 8.01 4.69
CA PRO A 13 -13.31 8.23 3.69
C PRO A 13 -13.52 7.40 2.41
N LYS A 14 -13.03 7.91 1.27
CA LYS A 14 -12.90 7.14 0.02
C LYS A 14 -11.70 6.21 0.14
N ILE A 15 -11.95 4.90 0.08
CA ILE A 15 -10.93 3.86 0.24
C ILE A 15 -10.64 3.21 -1.11
N LEU A 16 -9.36 3.17 -1.49
CA LEU A 16 -8.88 2.38 -2.62
C LEU A 16 -8.11 1.16 -2.10
N ALA A 17 -8.56 -0.06 -2.43
CA ALA A 17 -7.89 -1.30 -2.10
C ALA A 17 -7.21 -1.88 -3.34
N ILE A 18 -5.88 -1.94 -3.33
CA ILE A 18 -5.04 -2.35 -4.46
C ILE A 18 -4.41 -3.70 -4.18
N ASP A 19 -4.76 -4.70 -5.01
CA ASP A 19 -4.27 -6.07 -4.90
C ASP A 19 -4.44 -6.66 -3.49
N TYR A 20 -5.46 -6.20 -2.76
CA TYR A 20 -5.66 -6.46 -1.33
C TYR A 20 -6.53 -7.70 -1.07
N TYR A 21 -6.61 -8.14 0.20
CA TYR A 21 -7.37 -9.33 0.57
C TYR A 21 -8.89 -9.10 0.54
N ASP A 22 -9.64 -9.93 -0.20
CA ASP A 22 -11.10 -9.88 -0.30
C ASP A 22 -11.81 -9.81 1.07
N PRO A 23 -11.44 -10.60 2.10
CA PRO A 23 -12.08 -10.51 3.42
C PRO A 23 -12.00 -9.10 4.05
N CYS A 24 -10.93 -8.34 3.79
CA CYS A 24 -10.81 -6.98 4.30
C CYS A 24 -11.77 -6.03 3.58
N ILE A 25 -11.87 -6.16 2.26
CA ILE A 25 -12.79 -5.37 1.42
C ILE A 25 -14.23 -5.63 1.86
N ASP A 26 -14.60 -6.89 2.06
CA ASP A 26 -15.95 -7.28 2.49
C ASP A 26 -16.31 -6.77 3.88
N VAL A 27 -15.37 -6.81 4.83
CA VAL A 27 -15.59 -6.27 6.18
C VAL A 27 -15.76 -4.75 6.14
N LEU A 28 -14.96 -4.03 5.36
CA LEU A 28 -15.08 -2.58 5.21
C LEU A 28 -16.40 -2.17 4.56
N ARG A 29 -16.82 -2.86 3.50
CA ARG A 29 -18.13 -2.61 2.86
C ARG A 29 -19.29 -2.88 3.82
N ARG A 30 -19.23 -3.96 4.60
CA ARG A 30 -20.22 -4.25 5.64
C ARG A 30 -20.26 -3.21 6.76
N ALA A 31 -19.14 -2.56 7.06
CA ALA A 31 -19.08 -1.44 7.99
C ALA A 31 -19.61 -0.11 7.39
N GLY A 32 -19.99 -0.11 6.10
CA GLY A 32 -20.57 1.03 5.41
C GLY A 32 -19.58 1.85 4.59
N TYR A 33 -18.30 1.50 4.54
CA TYR A 33 -17.30 2.26 3.79
C TYR A 33 -17.42 2.06 2.27
N GLY A 34 -17.23 3.14 1.52
CA GLY A 34 -17.03 3.09 0.07
C GLY A 34 -15.63 2.60 -0.29
N VAL A 35 -15.52 1.34 -0.74
CA VAL A 35 -14.25 0.72 -1.16
C VAL A 35 -14.23 0.45 -2.66
N ALA A 36 -13.34 1.16 -3.36
CA ALA A 36 -12.99 0.88 -4.74
C ALA A 36 -11.84 -0.14 -4.80
N GLU A 37 -11.92 -1.08 -5.74
CA GLU A 37 -10.88 -2.09 -5.94
C GLU A 37 -10.00 -1.73 -7.12
N GLY A 38 -8.69 -1.90 -6.97
CA GLY A 38 -7.70 -1.62 -8.00
C GLY A 38 -6.61 -2.68 -8.07
N SER A 39 -5.80 -2.57 -9.11
CA SER A 39 -4.62 -3.42 -9.32
C SER A 39 -3.57 -2.63 -10.09
N PHE A 40 -2.30 -2.84 -9.76
CA PHE A 40 -1.17 -2.36 -10.58
C PHE A 40 -0.95 -3.21 -11.84
N GLY A 41 -1.86 -4.15 -12.11
CA GLY A 41 -1.73 -5.13 -13.17
C GLY A 41 -1.27 -6.47 -12.63
N ARG A 42 -1.19 -7.46 -13.50
CA ARG A 42 -0.72 -8.80 -13.14
C ARG A 42 0.42 -9.20 -14.04
N PRO A 43 1.39 -9.98 -13.52
CA PRO A 43 2.38 -10.57 -14.39
C PRO A 43 1.71 -11.43 -15.47
N TYR A 44 2.38 -11.61 -16.61
CA TYR A 44 1.93 -12.53 -17.66
C TYR A 44 3.09 -13.39 -18.14
N LYS A 45 2.75 -14.59 -18.61
CA LYS A 45 3.72 -15.57 -19.10
C LYS A 45 4.24 -15.18 -20.49
N VAL A 46 5.53 -15.38 -20.71
CA VAL A 46 6.19 -15.25 -22.02
C VAL A 46 7.17 -16.40 -22.20
N ASP A 47 7.50 -16.73 -23.44
CA ASP A 47 8.55 -17.71 -23.70
C ASP A 47 9.90 -17.19 -23.22
N ALA A 48 10.58 -18.00 -22.39
CA ALA A 48 11.87 -17.63 -21.85
C ALA A 48 12.90 -17.47 -22.98
N SER A 49 13.46 -16.27 -23.11
CA SER A 49 14.48 -15.95 -24.11
C SER A 49 15.25 -14.68 -23.73
N ASP A 50 16.38 -14.44 -24.38
CA ASP A 50 17.17 -13.21 -24.23
C ASP A 50 16.56 -12.00 -24.95
N LYS A 51 15.40 -12.19 -25.60
CA LYS A 51 14.70 -11.12 -26.30
C LYS A 51 14.08 -10.13 -25.32
N LEU A 52 13.75 -8.96 -25.84
CA LEU A 52 12.90 -7.99 -25.18
C LEU A 52 11.44 -8.26 -25.53
N CYS A 53 10.61 -8.25 -24.50
CA CYS A 53 9.16 -8.36 -24.56
C CYS A 53 8.57 -6.99 -24.19
N ILE A 54 7.47 -6.59 -24.84
CA ILE A 54 6.74 -5.39 -24.43
C ILE A 54 6.20 -5.57 -23.00
N VAL A 55 6.19 -4.48 -22.24
CA VAL A 55 5.51 -4.33 -20.96
C VAL A 55 4.17 -3.66 -21.18
N ASP A 56 3.08 -4.38 -20.90
CA ASP A 56 1.72 -3.87 -20.99
C ASP A 56 1.19 -3.42 -19.62
N VAL A 57 1.16 -2.09 -19.43
CA VAL A 57 0.56 -1.45 -18.24
C VAL A 57 -0.94 -1.21 -18.37
N GLY A 58 -1.55 -1.50 -19.54
CA GLY A 58 -2.99 -1.35 -19.76
C GLY A 58 -3.84 -2.30 -18.91
N THR A 59 -3.22 -3.32 -18.31
CA THR A 59 -3.85 -4.20 -17.32
C THR A 59 -3.97 -3.56 -15.92
N ALA A 60 -3.24 -2.48 -15.64
CA ALA A 60 -3.38 -1.72 -14.41
C ALA A 60 -4.70 -0.94 -14.41
N LYS A 61 -5.44 -1.04 -13.30
CA LYS A 61 -6.73 -0.38 -13.12
C LYS A 61 -6.79 0.21 -11.71
N LEU A 62 -6.76 1.53 -11.63
CA LEU A 62 -6.79 2.26 -10.36
C LEU A 62 -7.95 3.26 -10.40
N PRO A 63 -9.20 2.82 -10.15
CA PRO A 63 -10.35 3.70 -10.27
C PRO A 63 -10.32 4.81 -9.20
N GLY A 64 -10.39 6.07 -9.65
CA GLY A 64 -10.53 7.23 -8.74
C GLY A 64 -9.37 7.44 -7.78
N TYR A 65 -8.18 6.91 -8.09
CA TYR A 65 -7.06 6.88 -7.15
C TYR A 65 -6.60 8.26 -6.69
N THR A 66 -6.65 9.27 -7.57
CA THR A 66 -6.27 10.66 -7.26
C THR A 66 -7.15 11.30 -6.18
N GLU A 67 -8.36 10.78 -5.98
CA GLU A 67 -9.36 11.28 -5.02
C GLU A 67 -9.44 10.42 -3.76
N SER A 68 -8.55 9.44 -3.59
CA SER A 68 -8.59 8.51 -2.45
C SER A 68 -7.99 9.15 -1.20
N GLU A 69 -8.65 8.96 -0.07
CA GLU A 69 -8.18 9.44 1.24
C GLU A 69 -7.41 8.34 1.97
N ILE A 70 -7.78 7.08 1.75
CA ILE A 70 -7.10 5.91 2.29
C ILE A 70 -6.77 4.94 1.15
N VAL A 71 -5.51 4.51 1.08
CA VAL A 71 -5.03 3.50 0.15
C VAL A 71 -4.59 2.26 0.92
N LEU A 72 -5.27 1.14 0.71
CA LEU A 72 -4.85 -0.17 1.16
C LEU A 72 -4.05 -0.83 0.03
N LEU A 73 -2.83 -1.27 0.30
CA LEU A 73 -1.97 -1.86 -0.72
C LEU A 73 -1.35 -3.15 -0.22
N ASN A 74 -1.43 -4.21 -1.01
CA ASN A 74 -0.59 -5.38 -0.81
C ASN A 74 0.46 -5.47 -1.92
N THR A 75 1.73 -5.47 -1.53
CA THR A 75 2.86 -5.55 -2.47
C THR A 75 3.24 -6.98 -2.86
N HIS A 76 2.49 -7.98 -2.40
CA HIS A 76 2.71 -9.39 -2.73
C HIS A 76 2.75 -9.63 -4.25
N GLN A 77 3.60 -10.56 -4.67
CA GLN A 77 3.67 -10.92 -6.08
C GLN A 77 2.44 -11.75 -6.46
N LEU A 78 1.72 -11.33 -7.51
CA LEU A 78 0.56 -12.05 -7.99
C LEU A 78 0.99 -13.13 -8.98
N ALA A 79 0.18 -14.19 -9.07
CA ALA A 79 0.41 -15.23 -10.07
C ALA A 79 0.32 -14.66 -11.49
N ALA A 80 1.20 -15.16 -12.37
CA ALA A 80 1.18 -14.78 -13.76
C ALA A 80 -0.10 -15.29 -14.45
N THR A 81 -0.71 -14.42 -15.24
CA THR A 81 -1.89 -14.74 -16.04
C THR A 81 -1.49 -15.26 -17.42
N GLY A 82 -2.46 -15.83 -18.15
CA GLY A 82 -2.32 -16.18 -19.58
C GLY A 82 -2.55 -14.99 -20.52
N ALA A 83 -2.61 -13.76 -20.02
CA ALA A 83 -2.77 -12.58 -20.86
C ALA A 83 -1.59 -12.46 -21.83
N THR A 84 -1.87 -12.07 -23.06
CA THR A 84 -0.84 -11.77 -24.06
C THR A 84 -0.88 -10.27 -24.33
N PRO A 85 0.23 -9.54 -24.10
CA PRO A 85 0.25 -8.11 -24.32
C PRO A 85 0.04 -7.80 -25.80
N GLN A 86 -0.68 -6.72 -26.10
CA GLN A 86 -0.78 -6.27 -27.48
C GLN A 86 0.52 -5.52 -27.85
N PRO A 87 1.22 -5.92 -28.93
CA PRO A 87 2.40 -5.21 -29.37
C PRO A 87 2.03 -3.78 -29.79
N PRO A 88 2.95 -2.81 -29.61
CA PRO A 88 2.68 -1.45 -29.99
C PRO A 88 2.68 -1.34 -31.52
N GLY A 89 2.04 -0.30 -32.05
CA GLY A 89 2.13 0.00 -33.48
C GLY A 89 3.58 0.15 -33.94
N SER A 90 3.85 -0.09 -35.24
CA SER A 90 5.22 0.00 -35.75
C SER A 90 5.78 1.42 -35.57
N GLY A 91 6.95 1.52 -34.93
CA GLY A 91 7.60 2.81 -34.63
C GLY A 91 7.06 3.52 -33.38
N VAL A 92 6.07 2.96 -32.69
CA VAL A 92 5.57 3.49 -31.42
C VAL A 92 6.55 3.12 -30.30
N GLU A 93 6.87 4.10 -29.46
CA GLU A 93 7.69 3.89 -28.27
C GLU A 93 6.91 3.13 -27.21
N ALA A 94 7.58 2.20 -26.54
CA ALA A 94 7.01 1.37 -25.51
C ALA A 94 8.06 1.05 -24.44
N PHE A 95 7.58 0.48 -23.33
CA PHE A 95 8.43 -0.11 -22.33
C PHE A 95 8.69 -1.57 -22.66
N TRP A 96 9.92 -2.01 -22.42
CA TRP A 96 10.39 -3.34 -22.74
C TRP A 96 11.09 -3.95 -21.51
N MET A 97 10.97 -5.26 -21.37
CA MET A 97 11.63 -6.05 -20.34
C MET A 97 12.22 -7.31 -20.97
N THR A 98 13.31 -7.81 -20.40
CA THR A 98 13.88 -9.08 -20.83
C THR A 98 12.93 -10.26 -20.56
N CYS A 99 12.75 -11.14 -21.54
CA CYS A 99 11.89 -12.32 -21.39
C CYS A 99 12.58 -13.46 -20.60
N LYS A 100 13.82 -13.27 -20.11
CA LYS A 100 14.67 -14.32 -19.48
C LYS A 100 13.98 -15.12 -18.38
N ARG A 101 13.08 -14.50 -17.61
CA ARG A 101 12.40 -15.12 -16.47
C ARG A 101 11.12 -15.89 -16.86
N GLY A 102 10.77 -15.93 -18.14
CA GLY A 102 9.53 -16.55 -18.63
C GLY A 102 8.25 -15.83 -18.18
N LYS A 103 8.39 -14.61 -17.66
CA LYS A 103 7.29 -13.75 -17.23
C LYS A 103 7.71 -12.28 -17.36
N ILE A 104 6.72 -11.42 -17.56
CA ILE A 104 6.87 -9.96 -17.51
C ILE A 104 5.96 -9.45 -16.39
N ASP A 105 6.49 -8.60 -15.51
CA ASP A 105 5.75 -8.01 -14.39
C ASP A 105 5.59 -6.50 -14.64
N PRO A 106 4.38 -6.01 -15.01
CA PRO A 106 4.16 -4.60 -15.28
C PRO A 106 4.04 -3.77 -14.00
N LYS A 107 3.90 -4.40 -12.82
CA LYS A 107 3.53 -3.70 -11.58
C LYS A 107 4.53 -2.63 -11.15
N PRO A 108 5.86 -2.87 -11.13
CA PRO A 108 6.83 -1.84 -10.73
C PRO A 108 6.75 -0.58 -11.61
N LEU A 109 6.49 -0.75 -12.90
CA LEU A 109 6.32 0.37 -13.83
C LEU A 109 5.01 1.12 -13.56
N ALA A 110 3.89 0.40 -13.38
CA ALA A 110 2.61 1.04 -13.05
C ALA A 110 2.68 1.81 -11.72
N MET A 111 3.30 1.21 -10.70
CA MET A 111 3.56 1.86 -9.40
C MET A 111 4.39 3.14 -9.56
N PHE A 112 5.46 3.09 -10.36
CA PHE A 112 6.30 4.25 -10.63
C PHE A 112 5.51 5.36 -11.34
N GLN A 113 4.72 5.02 -12.35
CA GLN A 113 3.93 5.99 -13.13
C GLN A 113 2.89 6.73 -12.27
N THR A 114 2.31 6.07 -11.26
CA THR A 114 1.29 6.68 -10.38
C THR A 114 1.89 7.34 -9.13
N SER A 115 3.20 7.17 -8.90
CA SER A 115 3.84 7.55 -7.64
C SER A 115 3.70 9.04 -7.30
N SER A 116 3.75 9.91 -8.31
CA SER A 116 3.65 11.36 -8.10
C SER A 116 2.27 11.79 -7.55
N ASP A 117 1.21 11.10 -7.93
CA ASP A 117 -0.13 11.37 -7.42
C ASP A 117 -0.35 10.75 -6.04
N PHE A 118 0.24 9.58 -5.77
CA PHE A 118 0.27 9.02 -4.42
C PHE A 118 1.07 9.89 -3.44
N ASP A 119 2.17 10.48 -3.88
CA ASP A 119 2.92 11.46 -3.10
C ASP A 119 2.06 12.69 -2.80
N ARG A 120 1.23 13.17 -3.74
CA ARG A 120 0.28 14.26 -3.49
C ARG A 120 -0.78 13.88 -2.46
N ILE A 121 -1.35 12.67 -2.54
CA ILE A 121 -2.31 12.17 -1.54
C ILE A 121 -1.66 12.18 -0.16
N TYR A 122 -0.47 11.58 -0.04
CA TYR A 122 0.27 11.54 1.22
C TYR A 122 0.57 12.95 1.76
N GLN A 123 1.06 13.87 0.92
CA GLN A 123 1.37 15.25 1.29
C GLN A 123 0.16 16.07 1.74
N ASN A 124 -1.06 15.63 1.41
CA ASN A 124 -2.31 16.28 1.80
C ASN A 124 -3.09 15.51 2.88
N GLY A 125 -2.39 14.70 3.70
CA GLY A 125 -3.00 14.02 4.84
C GLY A 125 -3.55 12.63 4.53
N GLY A 126 -3.33 12.12 3.32
CA GLY A 126 -3.77 10.79 2.92
C GLY A 126 -3.04 9.67 3.67
N ILE A 127 -3.74 8.55 3.83
CA ILE A 127 -3.31 7.41 4.65
C ILE A 127 -3.01 6.22 3.74
N PHE A 128 -1.84 5.61 3.90
CA PHE A 128 -1.43 4.39 3.22
C PHE A 128 -1.29 3.27 4.24
N ILE A 129 -1.99 2.16 4.02
CA ILE A 129 -1.84 0.92 4.81
C ILE A 129 -1.29 -0.16 3.88
N VAL A 130 -0.04 -0.54 4.11
CA VAL A 130 0.75 -1.33 3.15
C VAL A 130 1.15 -2.66 3.78
N ASN A 131 0.58 -3.77 3.29
CA ASN A 131 1.11 -5.10 3.55
C ASN A 131 2.32 -5.33 2.63
N LEU A 132 3.48 -5.35 3.24
CA LEU A 132 4.75 -5.29 2.55
C LEU A 132 5.32 -6.69 2.31
N THR A 133 5.99 -6.86 1.18
CA THR A 133 6.86 -8.00 0.88
C THR A 133 8.27 -7.50 0.56
N ALA A 134 9.22 -8.42 0.40
CA ALA A 134 10.58 -8.07 0.01
C ALA A 134 10.61 -7.16 -1.21
N ARG A 135 11.48 -6.15 -1.18
CA ARG A 135 11.74 -5.29 -2.32
C ARG A 135 12.24 -6.16 -3.48
N HIS A 136 11.59 -6.03 -4.63
CA HIS A 136 12.08 -6.59 -5.89
C HIS A 136 12.07 -5.50 -6.95
N GLU A 137 13.14 -5.52 -7.74
CA GLU A 137 13.41 -4.54 -8.78
C GLU A 137 13.32 -5.23 -10.14
N GLU A 138 12.86 -4.49 -11.13
CA GLU A 138 12.82 -4.94 -12.52
C GLU A 138 13.50 -3.87 -13.39
N THR A 139 14.17 -4.31 -14.45
CA THR A 139 14.85 -3.41 -15.40
C THR A 139 13.94 -3.18 -16.60
N PHE A 140 13.70 -1.91 -16.92
CA PHE A 140 12.86 -1.49 -18.04
C PHE A 140 13.68 -0.70 -19.04
N ASP A 141 13.48 -1.01 -20.31
CA ASP A 141 14.03 -0.27 -21.44
C ASP A 141 12.91 0.53 -22.12
N TYR A 142 13.16 1.79 -22.44
CA TYR A 142 12.21 2.65 -23.17
C TYR A 142 12.72 2.95 -24.58
N GLY A 143 11.85 2.75 -25.57
CA GLY A 143 12.12 3.12 -26.96
C GLY A 143 11.22 2.37 -27.94
N SER A 144 11.52 2.49 -29.24
CA SER A 144 10.76 1.84 -30.31
C SER A 144 11.48 0.60 -30.85
N SER A 145 10.72 -0.37 -31.36
CA SER A 145 11.25 -1.60 -31.96
C SER A 145 12.11 -1.38 -33.21
N ARG A 146 12.10 -0.17 -33.78
CA ARG A 146 12.92 0.23 -34.94
C ARG A 146 14.15 1.06 -34.55
N SER A 147 14.20 1.59 -33.33
CA SER A 147 15.33 2.38 -32.84
C SER A 147 16.41 1.45 -32.31
N THR A 148 17.68 1.74 -32.62
CA THR A 148 18.83 1.10 -31.98
C THR A 148 19.14 1.67 -30.59
N MET A 149 18.48 2.77 -30.21
CA MET A 149 18.62 3.39 -28.90
C MET A 149 17.42 3.01 -28.04
N LEU A 150 17.67 2.12 -27.09
CA LEU A 150 16.83 1.88 -25.93
C LEU A 150 17.46 2.60 -24.73
N HIS A 151 16.65 3.35 -24.00
CA HIS A 151 17.07 4.00 -22.77
C HIS A 151 16.64 3.15 -21.58
N THR A 152 17.62 2.57 -20.89
CA THR A 152 17.35 1.88 -19.64
C THR A 152 16.98 2.89 -18.56
N LEU A 153 15.83 2.68 -17.92
CA LEU A 153 15.34 3.56 -16.87
C LEU A 153 16.08 3.34 -15.54
N ASP A 154 16.09 4.39 -14.71
CA ASP A 154 16.65 4.34 -13.36
C ASP A 154 15.95 3.30 -12.48
N GLN A 155 16.73 2.36 -11.96
CA GLN A 155 16.28 1.17 -11.25
C GLN A 155 15.77 1.47 -9.84
N ASP A 156 16.26 2.55 -9.21
CA ASP A 156 16.04 2.79 -7.77
C ASP A 156 14.56 3.00 -7.42
N ARG A 157 13.73 3.37 -8.40
CA ARG A 157 12.29 3.58 -8.24
C ARG A 157 11.43 2.52 -8.92
N LEU A 158 11.99 1.67 -9.79
CA LEU A 158 11.26 0.63 -10.51
C LEU A 158 11.22 -0.66 -9.69
N SER A 159 10.52 -0.58 -8.56
CA SER A 159 10.31 -1.69 -7.63
C SER A 159 8.85 -1.80 -7.20
N ASN A 160 8.49 -2.89 -6.53
CA ASN A 160 7.21 -3.01 -5.82
C ASN A 160 7.05 -2.05 -4.63
N TRP A 161 8.08 -1.25 -4.32
CA TRP A 161 8.04 -0.19 -3.32
C TRP A 161 7.97 1.21 -3.98
N GLY A 162 8.04 1.27 -5.31
CA GLY A 162 8.11 2.50 -6.10
C GLY A 162 6.82 3.32 -6.16
N PHE A 163 5.74 2.87 -5.51
CA PHE A 163 4.43 3.52 -5.53
C PHE A 163 4.38 4.82 -4.72
N LEU A 164 5.29 5.03 -3.76
CA LEU A 164 5.28 6.21 -2.89
C LEU A 164 6.72 6.64 -2.54
N GLY A 165 7.04 7.91 -2.71
CA GLY A 165 8.37 8.46 -2.45
C GLY A 165 8.82 8.30 -1.00
N ALA A 166 7.87 8.26 -0.04
CA ALA A 166 8.16 7.98 1.37
C ALA A 166 8.84 6.62 1.59
N MET A 167 8.60 5.63 0.73
CA MET A 167 9.21 4.29 0.83
C MET A 167 10.72 4.33 0.57
N ALA A 168 11.24 5.33 -0.15
CA ALA A 168 12.68 5.50 -0.38
C ALA A 168 13.47 5.87 0.88
N ARG A 169 12.79 6.20 1.99
CA ARG A 169 13.39 6.46 3.31
C ARG A 169 13.63 5.20 4.13
N LEU A 170 13.24 4.04 3.60
CA LEU A 170 13.37 2.74 4.24
C LEU A 170 14.43 1.92 3.51
N GLU A 171 15.27 1.24 4.28
CA GLU A 171 16.11 0.15 3.82
C GLU A 171 15.46 -1.17 4.19
N SER A 172 15.68 -2.19 3.37
CA SER A 172 15.08 -3.51 3.56
C SER A 172 16.10 -4.61 3.39
N GLN A 173 15.97 -5.66 4.20
CA GLN A 173 16.68 -6.91 3.98
C GLN A 173 15.66 -8.01 3.71
N ALA A 174 15.83 -8.74 2.61
CA ALA A 174 14.96 -9.86 2.28
C ALA A 174 15.21 -11.02 3.25
N VAL A 175 14.23 -11.28 4.12
CA VAL A 175 14.27 -12.36 5.11
C VAL A 175 12.84 -12.78 5.41
N PHE A 176 12.61 -14.09 5.46
CA PHE A 176 11.30 -14.66 5.70
C PHE A 176 11.16 -15.14 7.14
N GLY A 177 9.99 -14.94 7.74
CA GLY A 177 9.65 -15.55 9.03
C GLY A 177 8.20 -15.33 9.46
N HIS A 178 7.85 -15.97 10.57
CA HIS A 178 6.50 -15.97 11.14
C HIS A 178 6.45 -15.46 12.59
N GLU A 179 7.60 -15.40 13.27
CA GLU A 179 7.67 -14.94 14.66
C GLU A 179 7.65 -13.41 14.68
N ILE A 180 6.47 -12.84 14.91
CA ILE A 180 6.21 -11.40 14.93
C ILE A 180 5.75 -11.01 16.33
N LYS A 181 6.48 -10.11 16.98
CA LYS A 181 6.14 -9.57 18.29
C LYS A 181 5.75 -8.11 18.14
N PHE A 182 4.47 -7.82 18.33
CA PHE A 182 3.96 -6.46 18.45
C PHE A 182 4.38 -5.84 19.79
N ASN A 183 4.62 -4.53 19.80
CA ASN A 183 4.90 -3.79 21.04
C ASN A 183 3.60 -3.47 21.82
N ASP A 184 3.74 -2.81 22.99
CA ASP A 184 2.62 -2.54 23.90
C ASP A 184 1.78 -1.30 23.54
N GLU A 185 2.14 -0.57 22.47
CA GLU A 185 1.40 0.61 22.04
C GLU A 185 -0.04 0.26 21.65
N PRO A 186 -1.01 1.18 21.83
CA PRO A 186 -2.42 0.91 21.54
C PRO A 186 -2.68 0.42 20.11
N ILE A 187 -2.03 1.03 19.12
CA ILE A 187 -2.14 0.60 17.72
C ILE A 187 -1.58 -0.80 17.51
N SER A 188 -0.43 -1.14 18.11
CA SER A 188 0.20 -2.45 17.98
C SER A 188 -0.66 -3.56 18.57
N ARG A 189 -1.29 -3.32 19.73
CA ARG A 189 -2.26 -4.26 20.33
C ARG A 189 -3.50 -4.44 19.46
N LEU A 190 -3.95 -3.39 18.78
CA LEU A 190 -5.05 -3.49 17.81
C LEU A 190 -4.62 -4.35 16.61
N LEU A 191 -3.45 -4.08 16.02
CA LEU A 191 -2.93 -4.81 14.86
C LEU A 191 -2.68 -6.29 15.16
N ALA A 192 -2.23 -6.61 16.37
CA ALA A 192 -2.02 -7.99 16.82
C ALA A 192 -3.29 -8.86 16.69
N SER A 193 -4.48 -8.27 16.83
CA SER A 193 -5.75 -9.01 16.67
C SER A 193 -6.04 -9.45 15.22
N GLY A 194 -5.39 -8.84 14.22
CA GLY A 194 -5.45 -9.24 12.81
C GLY A 194 -4.21 -9.98 12.33
N ALA A 195 -3.29 -10.35 13.22
CA ALA A 195 -2.02 -10.98 12.89
C ALA A 195 -2.09 -12.52 12.79
N GLY A 196 -3.30 -13.10 12.78
CA GLY A 196 -3.49 -14.52 12.53
C GLY A 196 -2.87 -14.93 11.19
N ASN A 197 -2.01 -15.97 11.23
CA ASN A 197 -1.25 -16.45 10.08
C ASN A 197 -0.34 -15.39 9.42
N ALA A 198 0.08 -14.35 10.16
CA ALA A 198 0.97 -13.33 9.62
C ALA A 198 2.38 -13.88 9.31
N SER A 199 3.01 -13.29 8.31
CA SER A 199 4.41 -13.55 7.95
C SER A 199 5.09 -12.28 7.45
N TYR A 200 6.38 -12.15 7.73
CA TYR A 200 7.21 -11.10 7.15
C TYR A 200 8.12 -11.69 6.07
N HIS A 201 8.37 -10.90 5.03
CA HIS A 201 9.24 -11.27 3.90
C HIS A 201 10.47 -10.36 3.81
N CYS A 202 10.54 -9.34 4.66
CA CYS A 202 11.68 -8.49 4.84
C CYS A 202 11.68 -7.91 6.25
N THR A 203 12.87 -7.51 6.70
CA THR A 203 13.02 -6.55 7.78
C THR A 203 13.23 -5.16 7.20
N ILE A 204 12.92 -4.15 8.00
CA ILE A 204 12.87 -2.75 7.58
C ILE A 204 13.69 -1.93 8.58
N LYS A 205 14.39 -0.91 8.11
CA LYS A 205 15.00 0.10 8.97
C LYS A 205 15.00 1.45 8.28
N PRO A 206 14.92 2.57 9.01
CA PRO A 206 15.06 3.89 8.42
C PRO A 206 16.48 4.07 7.84
N ARG A 207 16.57 4.61 6.62
CA ARG A 207 17.84 4.94 5.95
C ARG A 207 18.61 6.05 6.67
N TYR A 208 17.90 6.98 7.31
CA TYR A 208 18.48 8.10 8.02
C TYR A 208 18.09 8.03 9.49
N THR A 209 19.01 8.40 10.37
CA THR A 209 18.72 8.52 11.80
C THR A 209 17.80 9.71 12.04
N GLY A 210 16.62 9.48 12.64
CA GLY A 210 15.68 10.53 13.02
C GLY A 210 14.32 9.97 13.47
N ASP A 211 13.50 10.81 14.09
CA ASP A 211 12.24 10.42 14.75
C ASP A 211 11.04 10.24 13.80
N TYR A 212 11.29 9.85 12.55
CA TYR A 212 10.22 9.72 11.54
C TYR A 212 9.67 8.29 11.40
N TRP A 213 10.35 7.29 11.97
CA TRP A 213 9.94 5.90 11.94
C TRP A 213 9.61 5.42 13.35
N HIS A 214 8.42 4.84 13.50
CA HIS A 214 7.93 4.28 14.75
C HIS A 214 7.72 2.78 14.56
N SER A 215 8.53 1.96 15.24
CA SER A 215 8.41 0.51 15.22
C SER A 215 7.10 0.07 15.88
N LEU A 216 6.41 -0.89 15.26
CA LEU A 216 5.17 -1.48 15.77
C LEU A 216 5.32 -2.97 16.10
N ALA A 217 6.18 -3.66 15.35
CA ALA A 217 6.47 -5.06 15.58
C ALA A 217 7.88 -5.43 15.13
N VAL A 218 8.47 -6.36 15.86
CA VAL A 218 9.81 -6.89 15.61
C VAL A 218 9.78 -8.39 15.33
N SER A 219 10.78 -8.88 14.62
CA SER A 219 11.09 -10.30 14.53
C SER A 219 11.66 -10.82 15.85
N LYS A 220 11.85 -12.14 15.97
CA LYS A 220 12.56 -12.75 17.11
C LYS A 220 14.01 -12.28 17.28
N TYR A 221 14.60 -11.70 16.24
CA TYR A 221 15.96 -11.17 16.25
C TYR A 221 16.00 -9.68 16.64
N GLY A 222 14.84 -9.06 16.87
CA GLY A 222 14.73 -7.64 17.24
C GLY A 222 14.67 -6.68 16.06
N ASP A 223 14.76 -7.17 14.82
CA ASP A 223 14.62 -6.34 13.62
C ASP A 223 13.16 -5.94 13.36
N ASP A 224 12.92 -4.69 12.95
CA ASP A 224 11.57 -4.21 12.64
C ASP A 224 10.98 -4.93 11.41
N VAL A 225 9.72 -5.34 11.55
CA VAL A 225 8.91 -5.96 10.49
C VAL A 225 7.58 -5.23 10.27
N ALA A 226 7.24 -4.30 11.16
CA ALA A 226 6.10 -3.40 11.04
C ALA A 226 6.46 -2.04 11.66
N GLY A 227 5.91 -0.97 11.11
CA GLY A 227 6.09 0.38 11.65
C GLY A 227 5.25 1.40 10.91
N TYR A 228 5.36 2.67 11.30
CA TYR A 228 4.73 3.76 10.57
C TYR A 228 5.60 5.00 10.46
N MET A 229 5.27 5.82 9.47
CA MET A 229 5.83 7.16 9.27
C MET A 229 4.71 8.17 9.07
N ALA A 230 4.82 9.32 9.73
CA ALA A 230 3.91 10.45 9.54
C ALA A 230 4.63 11.64 8.90
N ASN A 231 3.89 12.45 8.14
CA ASN A 231 4.37 13.75 7.68
C ASN A 231 3.72 14.91 8.46
N LYS A 232 4.12 16.15 8.14
CA LYS A 232 3.65 17.36 8.83
C LYS A 232 2.16 17.66 8.60
N GLN A 233 1.54 17.05 7.60
CA GLN A 233 0.15 17.23 7.20
C GLN A 233 -0.73 16.06 7.67
N ASN A 234 -0.27 15.28 8.66
CA ASN A 234 -0.93 14.07 9.18
C ASN A 234 -1.09 12.94 8.15
N GLY A 235 -0.38 13.00 7.03
CA GLY A 235 -0.28 11.88 6.11
C GLY A 235 0.47 10.75 6.79
N LEU A 236 -0.06 9.53 6.69
CA LEU A 236 0.44 8.36 7.41
C LEU A 236 0.77 7.24 6.43
N VAL A 237 1.92 6.60 6.61
CA VAL A 237 2.24 5.32 5.96
C VAL A 237 2.40 4.28 7.05
N LEU A 238 1.43 3.38 7.15
CA LEU A 238 1.47 2.21 8.01
C LEU A 238 2.02 1.03 7.20
N VAL A 239 3.16 0.52 7.61
CA VAL A 239 3.85 -0.59 6.96
C VAL A 239 3.68 -1.84 7.82
N LEU A 240 3.07 -2.87 7.25
CA LEU A 240 2.68 -4.09 7.93
C LEU A 240 3.31 -5.31 7.24
N PRO A 241 3.55 -6.42 7.98
CA PRO A 241 3.86 -7.71 7.38
C PRO A 241 2.66 -8.22 6.55
N GLN A 242 2.80 -9.36 5.87
CA GLN A 242 1.65 -10.02 5.25
C GLN A 242 0.72 -10.50 6.38
N MET A 243 -0.53 -10.06 6.36
CA MET A 243 -1.52 -10.35 7.41
C MET A 243 -2.84 -10.79 6.75
N PRO A 244 -2.97 -12.08 6.36
CA PRO A 244 -4.17 -12.57 5.68
C PRO A 244 -5.47 -12.36 6.51
N GLU A 245 -5.34 -12.34 7.83
CA GLU A 245 -6.46 -12.15 8.76
C GLU A 245 -6.65 -10.70 9.20
N PHE A 246 -6.06 -9.73 8.49
CA PHE A 246 -6.15 -8.31 8.85
C PHE A 246 -7.58 -7.74 8.90
N HIS A 247 -8.52 -8.43 8.25
CA HIS A 247 -9.95 -8.12 8.31
C HIS A 247 -10.50 -8.10 9.75
N ALA A 248 -9.88 -8.83 10.69
CA ALA A 248 -10.25 -8.81 12.11
C ALA A 248 -9.89 -7.50 12.83
N ALA A 249 -8.96 -6.72 12.27
CA ALA A 249 -8.45 -5.48 12.86
C ALA A 249 -8.84 -4.22 12.08
N ILE A 250 -9.06 -4.31 10.76
CA ILE A 250 -9.09 -3.14 9.87
C ILE A 250 -10.16 -2.09 10.22
N VAL A 251 -11.39 -2.49 10.55
CA VAL A 251 -12.45 -1.53 10.90
C VAL A 251 -12.11 -0.80 12.19
N ARG A 252 -11.64 -1.53 13.20
CA ARG A 252 -11.18 -0.92 14.46
C ARG A 252 -9.99 -0.01 14.22
N LEU A 253 -9.06 -0.39 13.36
CA LEU A 253 -7.92 0.46 13.01
C LEU A 253 -8.41 1.80 12.46
N LEU A 254 -9.34 1.77 11.49
CA LEU A 254 -9.90 2.98 10.92
C LEU A 254 -10.64 3.82 11.96
N GLU A 255 -11.55 3.22 12.72
CA GLU A 255 -12.45 3.95 13.62
C GLU A 255 -11.79 4.38 14.94
N GLN A 256 -10.83 3.62 15.48
CA GLN A 256 -10.23 3.87 16.80
C GLN A 256 -8.85 4.52 16.73
N PHE A 257 -8.13 4.39 15.62
CA PHE A 257 -6.79 4.95 15.47
C PHE A 257 -6.74 6.00 14.36
N ILE A 258 -7.07 5.63 13.12
CA ILE A 258 -6.94 6.55 11.99
C ILE A 258 -7.88 7.75 12.14
N ALA A 259 -9.12 7.56 12.60
CA ALA A 259 -10.06 8.65 12.87
C ALA A 259 -9.58 9.62 13.96
N ASN A 260 -8.69 9.18 14.87
CA ASN A 260 -8.07 10.05 15.86
C ASN A 260 -6.87 10.82 15.27
N VAL A 261 -6.11 10.19 14.37
CA VAL A 261 -4.95 10.81 13.70
C VAL A 261 -5.37 11.79 12.60
N ALA A 262 -6.43 11.47 11.86
CA ALA A 262 -6.94 12.23 10.73
C ALA A 262 -8.48 12.37 10.83
N PRO A 263 -9.00 13.12 11.81
CA PRO A 263 -10.45 13.24 12.01
C PRO A 263 -11.18 13.84 10.79
N SER A 264 -10.53 14.71 10.02
CA SER A 264 -11.12 15.41 8.88
C SER A 264 -11.57 14.51 7.74
N ILE A 265 -11.00 13.30 7.61
CA ILE A 265 -11.44 12.31 6.59
C ILE A 265 -12.54 11.38 7.12
N PHE A 266 -12.95 11.53 8.39
CA PHE A 266 -14.03 10.79 9.04
C PHE A 266 -15.12 11.75 9.58
N PRO A 267 -15.83 12.50 8.72
CA PRO A 267 -16.84 13.47 9.16
C PRO A 267 -17.99 12.83 9.97
N HIS A 268 -18.24 11.53 9.77
CA HIS A 268 -19.25 10.77 10.51
C HIS A 268 -18.83 10.40 11.94
N LEU A 269 -17.54 10.55 12.29
CA LEU A 269 -17.00 10.27 13.63
C LEU A 269 -16.61 11.55 14.40
N GLU A 270 -16.56 12.72 13.75
CA GLU A 270 -16.21 14.00 14.40
C GLU A 270 -17.13 14.34 15.60
N GLY A 271 -18.37 13.84 15.60
CA GLY A 271 -19.32 14.00 16.72
C GLY A 271 -19.13 13.04 17.91
N ALA A 272 -18.27 12.03 17.82
CA ALA A 272 -17.99 11.09 18.91
C ALA A 272 -16.75 11.48 19.74
N ASN A 273 -15.83 12.27 19.18
CA ASN A 273 -14.51 12.56 19.75
C ASN A 273 -14.35 13.95 20.40
N TRP A 274 -15.36 14.82 20.32
CA TRP A 274 -15.36 16.16 20.95
C TRP A 274 -15.09 16.16 22.45
N MET A 275 -15.46 15.10 23.19
CA MET A 275 -15.19 15.01 24.64
C MET A 275 -13.70 14.85 25.01
N HIS A 276 -12.82 14.61 24.03
CA HIS A 276 -11.39 14.36 24.27
C HIS A 276 -10.46 15.30 23.50
N SER A 277 -10.98 16.38 22.91
CA SER A 277 -10.14 17.38 22.24
C SER A 277 -9.50 18.33 23.26
N PRO A 278 -8.16 18.51 23.25
CA PRO A 278 -7.48 19.46 24.14
C PRO A 278 -8.00 20.90 24.04
N ALA A 279 -8.60 21.26 22.89
CA ALA A 279 -9.21 22.57 22.68
C ALA A 279 -10.48 22.81 23.54
N TYR A 280 -11.05 21.76 24.11
CA TYR A 280 -12.25 21.79 24.94
C TYR A 280 -12.01 21.26 26.35
N GLU A 281 -10.77 20.97 26.74
CA GLU A 281 -10.43 20.74 28.14
C GLU A 281 -10.61 22.06 28.90
N LEU A 282 -11.66 22.13 29.73
CA LEU A 282 -11.86 23.25 30.65
C LEU A 282 -10.59 23.44 31.49
N PRO A 283 -10.08 24.67 31.64
CA PRO A 283 -8.92 24.91 32.47
C PRO A 283 -9.22 24.38 33.88
N LYS A 284 -8.34 23.51 34.37
CA LYS A 284 -8.42 23.01 35.75
C LYS A 284 -8.40 24.21 36.69
N VAL A 285 -9.53 24.49 37.33
CA VAL A 285 -9.61 25.47 38.40
C VAL A 285 -8.79 24.89 39.56
N GLY A 286 -7.67 25.55 39.88
CA GLY A 286 -6.77 25.11 40.93
C GLY A 286 -7.42 25.15 42.30
N GLU A 287 -7.15 24.13 43.11
CA GLU A 287 -7.15 24.20 44.57
C GLU A 287 -5.81 24.75 45.07
#